data_AF-A0A194QN65-F1
#
_entry.id   AF-A0A194QN65-F1
#
_cell.length_a   1.000
_cell.length_b   1.000
_cell.length_c   1.000
_cell.angle_alpha   90.00
_cell.angle_beta   90.00
_cell.angle_gamma   90.00
#
_symmetry.space_group_name_H-M   'P 1'
#
loop_
_entity.id
_entity.type
_entity.pdbx_description
1 polymer ?
#
loop_
_entity_poly.entity_id
_entity_poly.type
_entity_poly.pdbx_seq_one_letter_code
_entity_poly.pdbx_strand_id
1 'polypeptide(L)'
;MPKSVRGECDQFVDKYSDLVISLLAQELDPSEVCQELKLCDPTGIRAVKEAILDCAVCETVVMAVRKVLSNDKIDHDIVHVVEKSCALLPAKYYDRCHTLMEVYGDSIIHLIEDIGTKGVCEKIGLCSDRSSAYVHMQTPQTRN
;
A
#
# COMPACT_ATOMS: atom_id res chain seq x y z
N MET A 1 29.29 -20.30 -27.24
CA MET A 1 29.22 -21.22 -28.40
C MET A 1 30.26 -20.85 -29.47
N PRO A 2 31.06 -21.81 -29.97
CA PRO A 2 32.06 -21.58 -31.02
C PRO A 2 31.44 -21.09 -32.33
N LYS A 3 32.18 -20.28 -33.10
CA LYS A 3 31.69 -19.74 -34.38
C LYS A 3 31.41 -20.82 -35.42
N SER A 4 32.13 -21.95 -35.36
CA SER A 4 32.00 -23.07 -36.30
C SER A 4 30.65 -23.80 -36.23
N VAL A 5 29.93 -23.70 -35.11
CA VAL A 5 28.71 -24.49 -34.86
C VAL A 5 27.47 -23.60 -34.66
N ARG A 6 27.65 -22.28 -34.70
CA ARG A 6 26.61 -21.32 -34.33
C ARG A 6 25.39 -21.42 -35.25
N GLY A 7 25.60 -21.41 -36.56
CA GLY A 7 24.50 -21.47 -37.52
C GLY A 7 23.71 -22.78 -37.47
N GLU A 8 24.39 -23.90 -37.21
CA GLU A 8 23.75 -25.21 -37.07
C GLU A 8 22.94 -25.31 -35.77
N CYS A 9 23.45 -24.74 -34.67
CA CYS A 9 22.71 -24.64 -33.42
C CYS A 9 21.48 -23.74 -33.55
N ASP A 10 21.61 -22.59 -34.22
CA ASP A 10 20.48 -21.66 -34.40
C ASP A 10 19.37 -22.33 -35.24
N GLN A 11 19.72 -23.00 -36.35
CA GLN A 11 18.75 -23.78 -37.14
C GLN A 11 18.09 -24.90 -36.35
N PHE A 12 18.84 -25.55 -35.46
CA PHE A 12 18.29 -26.59 -34.59
C PHE A 12 17.32 -25.99 -33.56
N VAL A 13 17.71 -24.91 -32.89
CA VAL A 13 16.85 -24.20 -31.94
C VAL A 13 15.58 -23.72 -32.63
N ASP A 14 15.68 -22.99 -33.74
CA ASP A 14 14.51 -22.47 -34.46
C ASP A 14 13.54 -23.56 -34.91
N LYS A 15 14.05 -24.74 -35.28
CA LYS A 15 13.21 -25.85 -35.74
C LYS A 15 12.49 -26.58 -34.61
N TYR A 16 13.10 -26.67 -33.43
CA TYR A 16 12.62 -27.53 -32.34
C TYR A 16 12.18 -26.75 -31.10
N SER A 17 12.49 -25.45 -30.99
CA SER A 17 12.24 -24.62 -29.80
C SER A 17 10.77 -24.62 -29.43
N ASP A 18 9.88 -24.40 -30.41
CA ASP A 18 8.45 -24.24 -30.12
C ASP A 18 7.83 -25.53 -29.59
N LEU A 19 8.24 -26.67 -30.15
CA LEU A 19 7.83 -27.99 -29.68
C LEU A 19 8.37 -28.26 -28.27
N VAL A 20 9.64 -27.97 -28.02
CA VAL A 20 10.27 -28.18 -26.71
C VAL A 20 9.64 -27.27 -25.66
N ILE A 21 9.42 -25.98 -25.97
CA ILE A 21 8.74 -25.02 -25.10
C ILE A 21 7.31 -25.50 -24.80
N SER A 22 6.59 -26.00 -25.82
CA SER A 22 5.22 -26.51 -25.64
C SER A 22 5.16 -27.77 -24.77
N LEU A 23 6.14 -28.67 -24.88
CA LEU A 23 6.24 -29.84 -24.02
C LEU A 23 6.59 -29.45 -22.57
N LEU A 24 7.53 -28.52 -22.39
CA LEU A 24 7.90 -28.02 -21.07
C LEU A 24 6.74 -27.27 -20.40
N ALA A 25 5.98 -26.46 -21.14
CA ALA A 25 4.83 -25.72 -20.62
C ALA A 25 3.64 -26.61 -20.21
N GLN A 26 3.60 -27.87 -20.66
CA GLN A 26 2.59 -28.84 -20.22
C GLN A 26 2.90 -29.44 -18.85
N GLU A 27 4.17 -29.51 -18.47
CA GLU A 27 4.63 -30.15 -17.23
C GLU A 27 5.05 -29.14 -16.15
N LEU A 28 5.37 -27.90 -16.55
CA LEU A 28 5.86 -26.87 -15.65
C LEU A 28 4.81 -25.79 -15.38
N ASP A 29 4.64 -25.43 -14.10
CA ASP A 29 3.86 -24.26 -13.71
C ASP A 29 4.65 -22.97 -14.00
N PRO A 30 4.12 -22.03 -14.81
CA PRO A 30 4.82 -20.79 -15.15
C PRO A 30 5.21 -19.93 -13.93
N SER A 31 4.42 -19.96 -12.85
CA SER A 31 4.68 -19.20 -11.63
C SER A 31 5.82 -19.80 -10.83
N GLU A 32 5.88 -21.13 -10.74
CA GLU A 32 6.96 -21.86 -10.05
C GLU A 32 8.29 -21.69 -10.80
N VAL A 33 8.28 -21.84 -12.13
CA VAL A 33 9.46 -21.56 -12.97
C VAL A 33 9.91 -20.11 -12.83
N CYS A 34 8.98 -19.16 -12.81
CA CYS A 34 9.30 -17.75 -12.65
C CYS A 34 9.95 -17.44 -11.28
N GLN A 35 9.55 -18.15 -10.22
CA GLN A 35 10.15 -18.06 -8.88
C GLN A 35 11.56 -18.69 -8.84
N GLU A 36 11.73 -19.88 -9.41
CA GLU A 36 13.03 -20.57 -9.46
C GLU A 36 14.06 -19.81 -10.31
N LEU A 37 13.62 -19.24 -11.44
CA LEU A 37 14.43 -18.33 -12.25
C LEU A 37 14.64 -16.95 -11.60
N LYS A 38 14.01 -16.70 -10.43
CA LYS A 38 14.04 -15.43 -9.69
C LYS A 38 13.63 -14.22 -10.52
N LEU A 39 12.81 -14.46 -11.55
CA LEU A 39 12.21 -13.42 -12.39
C LEU A 39 10.96 -12.86 -11.74
N CYS A 40 10.26 -13.71 -10.96
CA CYS A 40 9.21 -13.29 -10.07
C CYS A 40 9.82 -12.97 -8.71
N ASP A 41 9.61 -11.75 -8.23
CA ASP A 41 10.02 -11.35 -6.88
C ASP A 41 8.89 -11.67 -5.88
N PRO A 42 8.98 -12.78 -5.10
CA PRO A 42 8.00 -13.07 -4.07
C PRO A 42 7.96 -11.97 -2.99
N THR A 43 9.05 -11.23 -2.82
CA THR A 43 9.16 -10.10 -1.90
C THR A 43 8.33 -8.91 -2.39
N GLY A 44 8.35 -8.62 -3.70
CA GLY A 44 7.49 -7.63 -4.33
C GLY A 44 5.99 -7.96 -4.20
N ILE A 45 5.62 -9.22 -4.40
CA ILE A 45 4.23 -9.68 -4.21
C ILE A 45 3.79 -9.52 -2.74
N ARG A 46 4.68 -9.84 -1.78
CA ARG A 46 4.40 -9.65 -0.36
C ARG A 46 4.25 -8.17 0.00
N ALA A 47 5.13 -7.31 -0.49
CA ALA A 47 5.07 -5.86 -0.25
C ALA A 47 3.79 -5.24 -0.84
N VAL A 48 3.37 -5.66 -2.03
CA VAL A 48 2.09 -5.24 -2.63
C VAL A 48 0.91 -5.71 -1.78
N LYS A 49 0.95 -6.95 -1.28
CA LYS A 49 -0.10 -7.48 -0.41
C LYS A 49 -0.19 -6.72 0.92
N GLU A 50 0.94 -6.41 1.54
CA GLU A 50 1.01 -5.59 2.76
C GLU A 50 0.43 -4.18 2.50
N ALA A 51 0.84 -3.52 1.41
CA ALA A 51 0.31 -2.20 1.05
C ALA A 51 -1.21 -2.21 0.79
N ILE A 52 -1.76 -3.26 0.17
CA ILE A 52 -3.21 -3.42 -0.02
C ILE A 52 -3.92 -3.59 1.33
N LEU A 53 -3.35 -4.40 2.23
CA LEU A 53 -3.91 -4.62 3.56
C LEU A 53 -3.87 -3.34 4.39
N ASP A 54 -2.77 -2.61 4.39
CA ASP A 54 -2.61 -1.34 5.10
C ASP A 54 -3.63 -0.30 4.63
N CYS A 55 -3.87 -0.22 3.32
CA CYS A 55 -4.89 0.64 2.74
C CYS A 55 -6.30 0.24 3.23
N ALA A 56 -6.64 -1.05 3.16
CA ALA A 56 -7.96 -1.55 3.60
C ALA A 56 -8.19 -1.34 5.11
N VAL A 57 -7.15 -1.56 5.93
CA VAL A 57 -7.20 -1.30 7.37
C VAL A 57 -7.39 0.19 7.63
N CYS A 58 -6.63 1.05 6.96
CA CYS A 58 -6.78 2.49 7.08
C CYS A 58 -8.20 2.94 6.74
N GLU A 59 -8.72 2.55 5.58
CA GLU A 59 -10.07 2.96 5.15
C GLU A 59 -11.13 2.51 6.15
N THR A 60 -10.98 1.31 6.71
CA THR A 60 -11.88 0.78 7.75
C THR A 60 -11.83 1.62 9.02
N VAL A 61 -10.63 1.98 9.48
CA VAL A 61 -10.46 2.82 10.68
C VAL A 61 -11.03 4.22 10.45
N VAL A 62 -10.70 4.87 9.32
CA VAL A 62 -11.20 6.22 9.00
C VAL A 62 -12.72 6.21 8.86
N MET A 63 -13.30 5.17 8.26
CA MET A 63 -14.75 4.99 8.16
C MET A 63 -15.40 4.82 9.55
N ALA A 64 -14.79 4.08 10.46
CA ALA A 64 -15.27 3.94 11.84
C ALA A 64 -15.22 5.28 12.58
N VAL A 65 -14.12 6.03 12.45
CA VAL A 65 -13.97 7.39 13.02
C VAL A 65 -15.05 8.31 12.48
N ARG A 66 -15.26 8.34 11.16
CA ARG A 66 -16.34 9.14 10.56
C ARG A 66 -17.71 8.76 11.09
N LYS A 67 -18.01 7.47 11.21
CA LYS A 67 -19.29 6.98 11.75
C LYS A 67 -19.51 7.41 13.20
N VAL A 68 -18.44 7.48 14.00
CA VAL A 68 -18.50 8.00 15.37
C VAL A 68 -18.79 9.50 15.35
N LEU A 69 -18.07 10.26 14.53
CA LEU A 69 -18.24 11.72 14.41
C LEU A 69 -19.63 12.13 13.89
N SER A 70 -20.23 11.35 12.98
CA SER A 70 -21.56 11.65 12.41
C SER A 70 -22.74 11.08 13.22
N ASN A 71 -22.51 10.47 14.39
CA ASN A 71 -23.58 9.87 15.18
C ASN A 71 -24.05 10.81 16.29
N ASP A 72 -25.18 11.49 16.08
CA ASP A 72 -25.80 12.43 17.04
C ASP A 72 -26.19 11.81 18.40
N LYS A 73 -26.09 10.47 18.55
CA LYS A 73 -26.36 9.74 19.80
C LYS A 73 -25.10 9.45 20.61
N ILE A 74 -23.91 9.64 20.02
CA ILE A 74 -22.68 9.66 20.79
C ILE A 74 -22.66 10.97 21.54
N ASP A 75 -22.25 10.91 22.82
CA ASP A 75 -22.08 12.09 23.64
C ASP A 75 -20.94 12.91 23.04
N HIS A 76 -21.28 13.78 22.09
CA HIS A 76 -20.42 14.79 21.49
C HIS A 76 -20.25 15.96 22.45
N ASP A 77 -20.26 15.70 23.75
CA ASP A 77 -19.82 16.68 24.72
C ASP A 77 -18.35 16.90 24.44
N ILE A 78 -18.10 17.84 23.53
CA ILE A 78 -16.82 18.17 22.95
C ILE A 78 -15.85 18.47 24.08
N VAL A 79 -16.36 19.03 25.18
CA VAL A 79 -15.67 19.22 26.44
C VAL A 79 -15.04 17.92 26.96
N HIS A 80 -15.80 16.82 27.02
CA HIS A 80 -15.28 15.52 27.50
C HIS A 80 -14.27 14.89 26.56
N VAL A 81 -14.48 15.02 25.25
CA VAL A 81 -13.54 14.52 24.24
C VAL A 81 -12.23 15.31 24.31
N VAL A 82 -12.31 16.62 24.44
CA VAL A 82 -11.17 17.52 24.61
C VAL A 82 -10.44 17.20 25.92
N GLU A 83 -11.14 17.13 27.04
CA GLU A 83 -10.53 16.83 28.34
C GLU A 83 -9.81 15.48 28.34
N LYS A 84 -10.46 14.42 27.85
CA LYS A 84 -9.85 13.09 27.78
C LYS A 84 -8.66 13.04 26.84
N SER A 85 -8.76 13.67 25.66
CA SER A 85 -7.68 13.68 24.68
C SER A 85 -6.48 14.45 25.19
N CYS A 86 -6.71 15.61 25.81
CA CYS A 86 -5.64 16.45 26.35
C CYS A 86 -5.02 15.88 27.63
N ALA A 87 -5.76 15.08 28.40
CA ALA A 87 -5.22 14.35 29.55
C ALA A 87 -4.21 13.24 29.19
N LEU A 88 -4.16 12.80 27.92
CA LEU A 88 -3.15 11.84 27.43
C LEU A 88 -1.77 12.49 27.22
N LEU A 89 -1.69 13.83 27.23
CA LEU A 89 -0.46 14.57 27.01
C LEU A 89 0.15 15.01 28.34
N PRO A 90 1.49 15.18 28.41
CA PRO A 90 2.13 15.79 29.57
C PRO A 90 1.49 17.14 29.91
N ALA A 91 1.30 17.42 31.21
CA ALA A 91 0.51 18.58 31.69
C ALA A 91 0.89 19.93 31.06
N LYS A 92 2.17 20.14 30.73
CA LYS A 92 2.66 21.36 30.06
C LYS A 92 2.07 21.62 28.66
N TYR A 93 1.41 20.64 28.06
CA TYR A 93 0.78 20.75 26.73
C TYR A 93 -0.74 20.88 26.80
N TYR A 94 -1.34 20.86 28.00
CA TYR A 94 -2.80 20.83 28.16
C TYR A 94 -3.48 22.02 27.47
N ASP A 95 -3.08 23.25 27.80
CA ASP A 95 -3.66 24.47 27.20
C ASP A 95 -3.49 24.50 25.67
N ARG A 96 -2.33 24.03 25.19
CA ARG A 96 -2.06 23.96 23.75
C ARG A 96 -2.95 22.93 23.06
N CYS A 97 -3.16 21.76 23.67
CA CYS A 97 -4.07 20.76 23.17
C CYS A 97 -5.51 21.28 23.13
N HIS A 98 -5.96 21.91 24.22
CA HIS A 98 -7.31 22.48 24.31
C HIS A 98 -7.55 23.50 23.19
N THR A 99 -6.61 24.44 23.03
CA THR A 99 -6.65 25.43 21.94
C THR A 99 -6.71 24.77 20.57
N LEU A 100 -5.95 23.70 20.33
CA LEU A 100 -5.95 23.02 19.04
C LEU A 100 -7.28 22.32 18.77
N MET A 101 -7.87 21.68 19.77
CA MET A 101 -9.13 20.98 19.61
C MET A 101 -10.31 21.94 19.42
N GLU A 102 -10.33 23.06 20.13
CA GLU A 102 -11.36 24.11 19.96
C GLU A 102 -11.25 24.82 18.61
N VAL A 103 -10.04 25.14 18.16
CA VAL A 103 -9.84 25.92 16.92
C VAL A 103 -9.91 25.04 15.67
N TYR A 104 -9.35 23.82 15.73
CA TYR A 104 -9.17 22.97 14.55
C TYR A 104 -10.06 21.73 14.55
N GLY A 105 -10.77 21.39 15.64
CA GLY A 105 -11.61 20.19 15.73
C GLY A 105 -12.62 20.08 14.59
N ASP A 106 -13.46 21.10 14.42
CA ASP A 106 -14.46 21.14 13.33
C ASP A 106 -13.80 21.15 11.95
N SER A 107 -12.67 21.85 11.80
CA SER A 107 -11.93 21.88 10.54
C SER A 107 -11.38 20.50 10.17
N ILE A 108 -10.96 19.69 11.15
CA ILE A 108 -10.49 18.32 10.94
C ILE A 108 -11.66 17.40 10.56
N ILE A 109 -12.83 17.57 11.20
CA ILE A 109 -14.05 16.82 10.84
C ILE A 109 -14.42 17.12 9.38
N HIS A 110 -14.53 18.40 9.02
CA HIS A 110 -14.84 18.80 7.65
C HIS A 110 -13.78 18.36 6.64
N LEU A 111 -12.50 18.37 7.01
CA LEU A 111 -11.45 17.88 6.13
C LEU A 111 -11.62 16.38 5.85
N ILE A 112 -11.98 15.57 6.86
CA ILE A 112 -12.27 14.14 6.69
C ILE A 112 -13.49 13.93 5.79
N GLU A 113 -14.50 14.80 5.88
CA GLU A 113 -15.67 14.77 5.00
C GLU A 113 -15.33 15.15 3.55
N ASP A 114 -14.50 16.17 3.36
CA ASP A 114 -14.15 16.72 2.05
C ASP A 114 -13.26 15.78 1.24
N ILE A 115 -12.18 15.25 1.84
CA ILE A 115 -11.24 14.37 1.13
C ILE A 115 -11.67 12.90 1.14
N GLY A 116 -12.66 12.55 1.98
CA GLY A 116 -13.18 11.18 2.12
C GLY A 116 -12.18 10.20 2.75
N THR A 117 -12.65 8.98 3.05
CA THR A 117 -11.85 7.94 3.71
C THR A 117 -10.58 7.59 2.93
N LYS A 118 -10.71 7.42 1.61
CA LYS A 118 -9.59 7.12 0.71
C LYS A 118 -8.58 8.27 0.65
N GLY A 119 -9.04 9.53 0.55
CA GLY A 119 -8.16 10.69 0.51
C GLY A 119 -7.37 10.88 1.80
N VAL A 120 -7.97 10.61 2.96
CA VAL A 120 -7.23 10.57 4.24
C VAL A 120 -6.12 9.52 4.18
N CYS A 121 -6.45 8.30 3.75
CA CYS A 121 -5.50 7.19 3.69
C CYS A 121 -4.38 7.39 2.65
N GLU A 122 -4.67 8.06 1.54
CA GLU A 122 -3.68 8.51 0.56
C GLU A 122 -2.75 9.57 1.15
N LYS A 123 -3.32 10.55 1.87
CA LYS A 123 -2.54 11.65 2.46
C LYS A 123 -1.54 11.18 3.51
N ILE A 124 -1.89 10.15 4.28
CA ILE A 124 -1.00 9.54 5.27
C ILE A 124 -0.10 8.43 4.70
N GLY A 125 -0.23 8.12 3.41
CA GLY A 125 0.65 7.19 2.69
C GLY A 125 0.33 5.71 2.88
N LEU A 126 -0.83 5.36 3.46
CA LEU A 126 -1.26 3.96 3.61
C LEU A 126 -2.05 3.45 2.40
N CYS A 127 -2.58 4.35 1.59
CA CYS A 127 -3.10 4.04 0.26
C CYS A 127 -2.24 4.70 -0.81
N SER A 128 -1.94 3.97 -1.87
CA SER A 128 -1.41 4.52 -3.11
C SER A 128 -2.50 4.50 -4.18
N ASP A 129 -2.45 5.44 -5.12
CA ASP A 129 -3.08 5.18 -6.41
C ASP A 129 -2.45 3.90 -6.99
N ARG A 130 -3.26 2.97 -7.48
CA ARG A 130 -2.88 1.57 -7.78
C ARG A 130 -1.65 1.46 -8.71
N SER A 131 -1.27 2.55 -9.37
CA SER A 131 -0.06 2.71 -10.18
C SER A 131 1.25 2.85 -9.40
N SER A 132 1.24 3.36 -8.15
CA SER A 132 2.47 3.65 -7.39
C SER A 132 3.03 2.44 -6.63
N ALA A 133 2.22 1.39 -6.42
CA ALA A 133 2.70 0.12 -5.88
C ALA A 133 3.72 -0.56 -6.81
N TYR A 134 3.63 -0.32 -8.13
CA TYR A 134 4.63 -0.76 -9.10
C TYR A 134 5.89 0.14 -9.12
N VAL A 135 5.75 1.43 -8.81
CA VAL A 135 6.87 2.40 -8.89
C VAL A 135 7.79 2.30 -7.68
N HIS A 136 7.27 1.95 -6.50
CA HIS A 136 8.11 1.74 -5.31
C HIS A 136 9.03 0.52 -5.38
N MET A 137 8.78 -0.41 -6.32
CA MET A 137 9.66 -1.55 -6.58
C MET A 137 10.80 -1.22 -7.56
N GLN A 138 10.76 -0.06 -8.23
CA GLN A 138 11.75 0.34 -9.25
C GLN A 138 12.73 1.43 -8.80
N THR A 139 12.65 1.94 -7.58
CA THR A 139 13.69 2.85 -7.06
C THR A 139 14.73 2.05 -6.29
N PRO A 140 15.91 1.74 -6.87
CA PRO A 140 17.04 1.33 -6.06
C PRO A 140 17.33 2.48 -5.10
N GLN A 141 17.35 2.20 -3.80
CA GLN A 141 17.82 3.14 -2.79
C GLN A 141 19.29 3.49 -3.08
N THR A 142 19.52 4.52 -3.90
CA THR A 142 20.81 5.21 -3.97
C THR A 142 20.78 6.27 -2.87
N ARG A 143 21.14 5.84 -1.67
CA ARG A 143 21.53 6.73 -0.58
C ARG A 143 22.89 7.31 -0.97
N ASN A 144 22.91 8.61 -1.30
CA ASN A 144 24.12 9.41 -1.42
C ASN A 144 24.57 9.86 -0.02
#